data_AF-A0A661NHZ5-F1
#
_entry.id   AF-A0A661NHZ5-F1
#
_cell.length_a   1.000
_cell.length_b   1.000
_cell.length_c   1.000
_cell.angle_alpha   90.00
_cell.angle_beta   90.00
_cell.angle_gamma   90.00
#
_symmetry.space_group_name_H-M   'P 1'
#
loop_
_entity.id
_entity.type
_entity.pdbx_description
1 polymer ?
#
loop_
_entity_poly.entity_id
_entity_poly.type
_entity_poly.pdbx_seq_one_letter_code
_entity_poly.pdbx_strand_id
1 'polypeptide(L)'
;MPVPRKRVPRPGCPFCFEELPRPEPLAGTYSLDEVLGGRCVECGAWFVVDETGKSGGKAVMDLLVLLAGGDLQRALAYNRDADYQMKTVPWRATIRRFGGRATGQALMQPQAWVARLVGEAAGSRP
;
A
#
# COMPACT_ATOMS: atom_id res chain seq x y z
N MET A 1 -32.31 16.06 2.07
CA MET A 1 -31.31 15.94 3.15
C MET A 1 -30.10 15.17 2.62
N PRO A 2 -28.89 15.74 2.58
CA PRO A 2 -27.70 15.01 2.14
C PRO A 2 -27.37 13.93 3.19
N VAL A 3 -27.33 12.67 2.76
CA VAL A 3 -27.02 11.52 3.61
C VAL A 3 -25.59 11.66 4.13
N PRO A 4 -25.32 11.61 5.45
CA PRO A 4 -23.97 11.67 5.98
C PRO A 4 -23.17 10.50 5.40
N ARG A 5 -22.11 10.81 4.66
CA ARG A 5 -21.22 9.79 4.09
C ARG A 5 -20.59 9.05 5.26
N LYS A 6 -21.02 7.80 5.51
CA LYS A 6 -20.34 6.90 6.46
C LYS A 6 -18.86 6.91 6.13
N ARG A 7 -18.02 7.38 7.06
CA ARG A 7 -16.57 7.27 6.93
C ARG A 7 -16.26 5.77 6.94
N VAL A 8 -15.69 5.30 5.84
CA VAL A 8 -15.20 3.93 5.74
C VAL A 8 -14.00 3.86 6.68
N PRO A 9 -13.97 2.94 7.66
CA PRO A 9 -12.80 2.81 8.52
C PRO A 9 -11.59 2.56 7.64
N ARG A 10 -10.58 3.40 7.77
CA ARG A 10 -9.33 3.22 7.01
C ARG A 10 -8.54 2.09 7.67
N PRO A 11 -7.85 1.26 6.88
CA PRO A 11 -7.04 0.21 7.46
C PRO A 11 -5.87 0.80 8.23
N GLY A 12 -5.57 0.20 9.38
CA GLY A 12 -4.39 0.53 10.16
C GLY A 12 -3.11 0.02 9.48
N CYS A 13 -2.01 0.71 9.72
CA CYS A 13 -0.70 0.30 9.29
C CYS A 13 -0.29 -1.00 10.03
N PRO A 14 0.20 -2.04 9.36
CA PRO A 14 0.60 -3.29 10.02
C PRO A 14 1.94 -3.19 10.79
N PHE A 15 2.51 -2.00 10.88
CA PHE A 15 3.76 -1.71 11.59
C PHE A 15 3.56 -0.84 12.84
N CYS A 16 2.87 0.30 12.71
CA CYS A 16 2.57 1.18 13.85
C CYS A 16 1.11 1.15 14.32
N PHE A 17 0.24 0.40 13.64
CA PHE A 17 -1.21 0.33 13.90
C PHE A 17 -1.98 1.65 13.71
N GLU A 18 -1.30 2.73 13.31
CA GLU A 18 -1.92 4.02 13.02
C GLU A 18 -2.73 4.03 11.72
N GLU A 19 -3.68 4.94 11.61
CA GLU A 19 -4.53 5.08 10.42
C GLU A 19 -3.70 5.38 9.15
N LEU A 20 -3.82 4.55 8.11
CA LEU A 20 -3.18 4.83 6.84
C LEU A 20 -3.84 6.06 6.17
N PRO A 21 -3.05 6.97 5.57
CA PRO A 21 -3.61 8.09 4.85
C PRO A 21 -4.40 7.60 3.62
N ARG A 22 -5.17 8.50 3.03
CA ARG A 22 -5.90 8.19 1.80
C ARG A 22 -4.87 7.87 0.70
N PRO A 23 -5.04 6.78 -0.06
CA PRO A 23 -4.14 6.49 -1.16
C PRO A 23 -4.33 7.54 -2.25
N GLU A 24 -3.21 8.05 -2.73
CA GLU A 24 -3.10 9.03 -3.81
C GLU A 24 -2.36 8.38 -4.98
N PRO A 25 -2.57 8.85 -6.23
CA PRO A 25 -1.76 8.40 -7.35
C PRO A 25 -0.30 8.75 -7.09
N LEU A 26 0.56 7.73 -7.07
CA LEU A 26 2.00 7.87 -6.87
C LEU A 26 2.71 7.99 -8.22
N ALA A 27 3.69 8.90 -8.29
CA ALA A 27 4.61 9.04 -9.40
C ALA A 27 5.95 8.35 -9.08
N GLY A 28 6.72 7.96 -10.11
CA GLY A 28 8.02 7.31 -9.93
C GLY A 28 7.92 5.81 -9.63
N THR A 29 6.84 5.17 -10.07
CA THR A 29 6.60 3.73 -9.99
C THR A 29 7.16 2.98 -11.20
N TYR A 30 7.29 1.66 -11.10
CA TYR A 30 7.71 0.80 -12.21
C TYR A 30 6.61 0.70 -13.29
N SER A 31 5.36 0.64 -12.85
CA SER A 31 4.18 0.67 -13.71
C SER A 31 4.00 2.05 -14.34
N LEU A 32 3.76 2.07 -15.66
CA LEU A 32 3.35 3.28 -16.41
C LEU A 32 1.95 3.75 -16.02
N ASP A 33 1.15 2.86 -15.43
CA ASP A 33 -0.18 3.16 -14.91
C ASP A 33 -0.05 3.81 -13.53
N GLU A 34 -0.85 4.85 -13.24
CA GLU A 34 -0.87 5.51 -11.94
C GLU A 34 -1.30 4.53 -10.84
N VAL A 35 -0.36 4.17 -9.98
CA VAL A 35 -0.61 3.27 -8.85
C VAL A 35 -1.08 4.08 -7.65
N LEU A 36 -2.13 3.60 -6.99
CA LEU A 36 -2.65 4.24 -5.78
C LEU A 36 -1.84 3.79 -4.56
N GLY A 37 -1.31 4.74 -3.79
CA GLY A 37 -0.54 4.42 -2.60
C GLY A 37 -0.25 5.63 -1.74
N GLY A 38 0.67 5.48 -0.81
CA GLY A 38 1.12 6.57 0.02
C GLY A 38 2.20 6.13 1.00
N ARG A 39 2.53 7.03 1.92
CA ARG A 39 3.47 6.76 3.01
C ARG A 39 2.76 7.00 4.34
N CYS A 40 2.91 6.08 5.28
CA CYS A 40 2.44 6.28 6.64
C CYS A 40 3.23 7.42 7.29
N VAL A 41 2.53 8.39 7.88
CA VAL A 41 3.15 9.59 8.47
C VAL A 41 3.97 9.24 9.73
N GLU A 42 3.49 8.28 10.53
CA GLU A 42 4.13 7.93 11.81
C GLU A 42 5.33 7.00 11.65
N CYS A 43 5.19 5.91 10.88
CA CYS A 43 6.27 4.92 10.74
C CYS A 43 7.08 5.04 9.46
N GLY A 44 6.69 5.93 8.55
CA GLY A 44 7.36 6.09 7.26
C GLY A 44 7.20 4.91 6.30
N ALA A 45 6.41 3.88 6.65
CA ALA A 45 6.19 2.73 5.78
C ALA A 45 5.45 3.15 4.51
N TRP A 46 5.93 2.68 3.36
CA TRP A 46 5.24 2.85 2.10
C TRP A 46 4.11 1.84 1.97
N PHE A 47 3.02 2.24 1.35
CA PHE A 47 1.95 1.32 0.98
C PHE A 47 1.45 1.58 -0.42
N VAL A 48 1.07 0.50 -1.09
CA VAL A 48 0.49 0.50 -2.43
C VAL A 48 -0.79 -0.33 -2.39
N VAL A 49 -1.85 0.20 -2.98
CA VAL A 49 -3.17 -0.42 -3.08
C VAL A 49 -3.34 -1.04 -4.45
N ASP A 50 -3.51 -2.36 -4.49
CA ASP A 50 -4.02 -3.06 -5.65
C ASP A 50 -5.55 -3.13 -5.55
N GLU A 51 -6.24 -2.27 -6.29
CA GLU A 51 -7.72 -2.28 -6.36
C GLU A 51 -8.27 -3.50 -7.11
N THR A 52 -7.47 -4.08 -8.01
CA THR A 52 -7.88 -5.17 -8.91
C THR A 52 -7.75 -6.55 -8.29
N GLY A 53 -6.85 -6.70 -7.30
CA GLY A 53 -6.47 -7.98 -6.70
C GLY A 53 -5.77 -8.93 -7.68
N LYS A 54 -5.45 -8.47 -8.90
CA LYS A 54 -4.77 -9.25 -9.96
C LYS A 54 -3.36 -8.74 -10.23
N SER A 55 -3.00 -7.59 -9.67
CA SER A 55 -1.79 -6.83 -10.00
C SER A 55 -0.80 -6.81 -8.84
N GLY A 56 -0.93 -7.72 -7.88
CA GLY A 56 -0.09 -7.77 -6.68
C GLY A 56 1.40 -7.79 -6.97
N GLY A 57 1.84 -8.51 -8.00
CA GLY A 57 3.25 -8.51 -8.42
C GLY A 57 3.73 -7.13 -8.88
N LYS A 58 2.93 -6.40 -9.67
CA LYS A 58 3.24 -5.03 -10.07
C LYS A 58 3.26 -4.09 -8.87
N ALA A 59 2.23 -4.16 -8.03
CA ALA A 59 2.11 -3.37 -6.81
C ALA A 59 3.32 -3.54 -5.87
N VAL A 60 3.85 -4.77 -5.74
CA VAL A 60 5.06 -5.04 -4.97
C VAL A 60 6.29 -4.41 -5.63
N MET A 61 6.45 -4.54 -6.94
CA MET A 61 7.58 -3.91 -7.65
C MET A 61 7.54 -2.38 -7.54
N ASP A 62 6.36 -1.78 -7.71
CA ASP A 62 6.14 -0.34 -7.53
C ASP A 62 6.51 0.08 -6.10
N LEU A 63 6.08 -0.69 -5.10
CA LEU A 63 6.40 -0.45 -3.71
C LEU A 63 7.91 -0.54 -3.41
N LEU A 64 8.63 -1.49 -4.02
CA LEU A 64 10.07 -1.64 -3.86
C LEU A 64 10.85 -0.51 -4.53
N VAL A 65 10.43 -0.07 -5.71
CA VAL A 65 11.01 1.09 -6.39
C VAL A 65 10.81 2.35 -5.55
N LEU A 66 9.63 2.54 -4.96
CA LEU A 66 9.37 3.64 -4.03
C LEU A 66 10.26 3.57 -2.78
N LEU A 67 10.42 2.38 -2.19
CA LEU A 67 11.34 2.16 -1.06
C LEU A 67 12.80 2.43 -1.43
N ALA A 68 13.18 2.17 -2.68
CA ALA A 68 14.51 2.47 -3.21
C ALA A 68 14.68 3.93 -3.66
N GLY A 69 13.67 4.78 -3.50
CA GLY A 69 13.71 6.19 -3.91
C GLY A 69 13.65 6.40 -5.42
N GLY A 70 13.00 5.50 -6.16
CA GLY A 70 12.91 5.54 -7.63
C GLY A 70 14.01 4.75 -8.34
N ASP A 71 14.92 4.11 -7.61
CA ASP A 71 16.01 3.32 -8.19
C ASP A 71 15.60 1.84 -8.34
N LEU A 72 15.32 1.44 -9.59
CA LEU A 72 14.95 0.07 -9.92
C LEU A 72 16.08 -0.94 -9.66
N GLN A 73 17.35 -0.58 -9.90
CA GLN A 73 18.46 -1.52 -9.69
C GLN A 73 18.61 -1.82 -8.19
N ARG A 74 18.49 -0.79 -7.36
CA ARG A 74 18.48 -0.95 -5.90
C ARG A 74 17.26 -1.71 -5.41
N ALA A 75 16.08 -1.47 -5.98
CA ALA A 75 14.86 -2.21 -5.66
C ALA A 75 14.99 -3.72 -5.94
N LEU A 76 15.64 -4.09 -7.05
CA LEU A 76 15.91 -5.49 -7.42
C LEU A 76 16.98 -6.14 -6.54
N ALA A 77 17.90 -5.35 -5.99
CA ALA A 77 18.93 -5.84 -5.08
C ALA A 77 18.41 -6.07 -3.65
N TYR A 78 17.24 -5.51 -3.29
CA TYR A 78 16.67 -5.67 -1.96
C TYR A 78 16.20 -7.10 -1.71
N ASN A 79 16.67 -7.65 -0.60
CA ASN A 79 16.24 -8.96 -0.13
C ASN A 79 15.13 -8.83 0.90
N ARG A 80 14.07 -9.63 0.71
CA ARG A 80 12.92 -9.69 1.62
C ARG A 80 13.41 -10.22 2.96
N ASP A 81 12.98 -9.58 4.04
CA ASP A 81 13.33 -9.89 5.44
C ASP A 81 14.76 -9.52 5.87
N ALA A 82 15.66 -9.21 4.94
CA ALA A 82 16.99 -8.67 5.25
C ALA A 82 17.04 -7.13 5.13
N ASP A 83 16.54 -6.59 4.02
CA ASP A 83 16.60 -5.14 3.74
C ASP A 83 15.24 -4.45 3.94
N TYR A 84 14.14 -5.18 3.77
CA TYR A 84 12.80 -4.66 3.95
C TYR A 84 11.84 -5.70 4.53
N GLN A 85 10.88 -5.22 5.32
CA GLN A 85 9.73 -6.00 5.78
C GLN A 85 8.53 -5.61 4.94
N MET A 86 7.83 -6.61 4.42
CA MET A 86 6.59 -6.43 3.67
C MET A 86 5.45 -7.20 4.33
N LYS A 87 4.30 -6.54 4.45
CA LYS A 87 3.06 -7.11 4.98
C LYS A 87 1.90 -6.72 4.08
N THR A 88 0.92 -7.58 3.96
CA THR A 88 -0.33 -7.28 3.25
C THR A 88 -1.44 -6.99 4.24
N VAL A 89 -2.26 -5.98 3.93
CA VAL A 89 -3.48 -5.69 4.67
C VAL A 89 -4.67 -5.69 3.70
N PRO A 90 -5.81 -6.27 4.10
CA PRO A 90 -7.01 -6.23 3.27
C PRO A 90 -7.47 -4.78 3.13
N TRP A 91 -7.49 -4.25 1.90
CA TRP A 91 -7.91 -2.88 1.65
C TRP A 91 -9.41 -2.86 1.36
N ARG A 92 -10.22 -2.73 2.41
CA ARG A 92 -11.67 -2.54 2.25
C ARG A 92 -12.00 -1.08 1.91
N ALA A 93 -11.61 -0.63 0.71
CA ALA A 93 -12.26 0.53 0.13
C ALA A 93 -13.75 0.19 -0.04
N THR A 94 -14.63 1.13 0.29
CA THR A 94 -16.01 1.04 -0.18
C THR A 94 -15.96 1.08 -1.70
N ILE A 95 -16.07 -0.09 -2.34
CA ILE A 95 -16.28 -0.24 -3.78
C ILE A 95 -17.65 0.39 -4.07
N ARG A 96 -17.67 1.72 -4.21
CA ARG A 96 -18.86 2.49 -4.59
C ARG A 96 -18.86 2.84 -6.08
N ARG A 97 -17.82 2.46 -6.83
CA ARG A 97 -17.65 2.84 -8.24
C ARG A 97 -18.01 1.74 -9.24
N PHE A 98 -18.11 0.48 -8.81
CA PHE A 98 -18.59 -0.62 -9.66
C PHE A 98 -19.61 -1.46 -8.87
N GLY A 99 -20.87 -1.43 -9.30
CA GLY A 99 -22.00 -2.10 -8.66
C GLY A 99 -21.97 -3.63 -8.81
N GLY A 100 -20.96 -4.28 -8.26
CA GLY A 100 -20.83 -5.73 -8.22
C GLY A 100 -20.70 -6.22 -6.79
N ARG A 101 -21.73 -6.90 -6.27
CA ARG A 101 -21.62 -7.70 -5.05
C ARG A 101 -20.64 -8.85 -5.34
N ALA A 102 -19.38 -8.71 -4.93
CA ALA A 102 -18.42 -9.81 -4.96
C ALA A 102 -18.63 -10.70 -3.74
N THR A 103 -19.71 -11.50 -3.77
CA THR A 103 -19.89 -12.69 -2.94
C THR A 103 -19.11 -13.82 -3.61
N GLY A 104 -17.83 -13.94 -3.28
CA GLY A 104 -16.97 -15.01 -3.77
C GLY A 104 -15.77 -15.18 -2.83
N GLN A 105 -15.65 -16.35 -2.21
CA GLN A 105 -14.50 -16.71 -1.39
C GLN A 105 -13.22 -16.71 -2.24
N ALA A 106 -12.14 -16.17 -1.65
CA ALA A 106 -10.71 -16.35 -1.99
C ALA A 106 -10.25 -15.99 -3.43
N LEU A 107 -9.35 -14.98 -3.53
CA LEU A 107 -8.35 -14.69 -4.59
C LEU A 107 -8.45 -13.33 -5.31
N MET A 108 -9.56 -12.58 -5.22
CA MET A 108 -9.68 -11.27 -5.91
C MET A 108 -10.26 -10.18 -4.99
N GLN A 109 -9.60 -9.93 -3.86
CA GLN A 109 -9.95 -8.80 -3.00
C GLN A 109 -8.90 -7.69 -3.15
N PRO A 110 -9.30 -6.42 -3.12
CA PRO A 110 -8.36 -5.32 -3.07
C PRO A 110 -7.45 -5.45 -1.84
N GLN A 111 -6.14 -5.38 -2.07
CA GLN A 111 -5.13 -5.56 -1.04
C GLN A 111 -4.19 -4.36 -1.05
N ALA A 112 -3.79 -3.91 0.14
CA ALA A 112 -2.71 -2.97 0.28
C ALA A 112 -1.44 -3.71 0.69
N TRP A 113 -0.40 -3.54 -0.10
CA TRP A 113 0.96 -3.99 0.17
C TRP A 113 1.65 -2.89 0.95
N VAL A 114 2.13 -3.18 2.14
CA VAL A 114 2.82 -2.22 3.00
C VAL A 114 4.24 -2.72 3.22
N ALA A 115 5.23 -1.87 2.98
CA ALA A 115 6.62 -2.23 3.19
C ALA A 115 7.42 -1.09 3.82
N ARG A 116 8.45 -1.46 4.58
CA ARG A 116 9.41 -0.55 5.22
C ARG A 116 10.80 -1.16 5.18
N LEU A 117 11.84 -0.33 5.18
CA LEU A 117 13.21 -0.82 5.30
C LEU A 117 13.49 -1.37 6.71
N VAL A 118 14.26 -2.45 6.78
CA VAL A 118 14.76 -3.03 8.03
C VAL A 118 16.04 -2.26 8.39
N GLY A 119 15.99 -1.51 9.50
CA GLY A 119 17.08 -0.63 9.91
C GLY A 119 16.70 0.85 9.98
N GLU A 120 15.65 1.26 9.27
CA GLU A 120 14.87 2.45 9.62
C GLU A 120 13.99 2.12 10.83
N ALA A 121 14.62 1.94 11.99
CA ALA A 121 13.88 1.93 13.24
C ALA A 121 13.08 3.25 13.33
N ALA A 122 11.79 3.12 13.58
CA ALA A 122 10.92 4.24 13.91
C ALA A 122 11.51 4.97 15.13
N GLY A 123 12.21 6.08 14.90
CA GLY A 123 12.78 6.89 15.96
C GLY A 123 14.20 7.40 15.68
N SER A 124 14.31 8.46 14.88
CA SER A 124 15.31 9.49 15.15
C SER A 124 14.84 10.82 14.56
N ARG A 125 13.94 11.49 15.27
CA ARG A 125 13.80 12.94 15.16
C ARG A 125 14.41 13.51 16.44
N PRO A 126 15.55 14.24 16.38
CA PRO A 126 16.01 15.05 17.50
C PRO A 126 15.02 16.18 17.79
#